data_AF-A0A2E6EPK9-F1
#
_entry.id   AF-A0A2E6EPK9-F1
#
_cell.length_a   1.000
_cell.length_b   1.000
_cell.length_c   1.000
_cell.angle_alpha   90.00
_cell.angle_beta   90.00
_cell.angle_gamma   90.00
#
_symmetry.space_group_name_H-M   'P 1'
#
loop_
_entity.id
_entity.type
_entity.pdbx_description
1 polymer ?
#
loop_
_entity_poly.entity_id
_entity_poly.type
_entity_poly.pdbx_seq_one_letter_code
_entity_poly.pdbx_strand_id
1 'polypeptide(L)'
;MELRLQQRLNPGDRRAWFRLSSFLMSGLLLIGSGCSSPPAVTSASTVSAAPQAAAAPASPSSHVSGPAGAAQSEAAVPELKFVAGPALTPVSELRSWLGSHRDTLIRIPMAIEMSGFDVGPAWIATTAADPAADAIHVTLDQGALGVGLVERLGALCQAPTRCVVWLQGYWKPTLSGGPDFAALELPGPKREPFSVRDVVGLVAAEDAARVQVAAVP
;
A
#
# COMPACT_ATOMS: atom_id res chain seq x y z
N MET A 1 -18.96 -52.54 -26.43
CA MET A 1 -18.36 -52.00 -25.20
C MET A 1 -17.32 -50.99 -25.63
N GLU A 2 -17.72 -49.73 -25.73
CA GLU A 2 -16.93 -48.65 -26.33
C GLU A 2 -16.80 -47.55 -25.28
N LEU A 3 -15.62 -47.45 -24.68
CA LEU A 3 -15.30 -46.46 -23.64
C LEU A 3 -15.12 -45.09 -24.31
N ARG A 4 -16.15 -44.24 -24.21
CA ARG A 4 -16.03 -42.80 -24.51
C ARG A 4 -15.27 -42.09 -23.39
N LEU A 5 -13.96 -41.96 -23.57
CA LEU A 5 -13.13 -41.01 -22.84
C LEU A 5 -13.25 -39.64 -23.53
N GLN A 6 -14.18 -38.80 -23.09
CA GLN A 6 -14.18 -37.37 -23.45
C GLN A 6 -13.37 -36.59 -22.41
N GLN A 7 -12.09 -36.39 -22.74
CA GLN A 7 -11.21 -35.39 -22.12
C GLN A 7 -11.79 -34.00 -22.39
N ARG A 8 -12.28 -33.34 -21.33
CA ARG A 8 -12.55 -31.91 -21.34
C ARG A 8 -11.21 -31.16 -21.34
N LEU A 9 -10.78 -30.71 -22.51
CA LEU A 9 -9.70 -29.74 -22.63
C LEU A 9 -10.23 -28.36 -22.21
N ASN A 10 -9.60 -27.78 -21.20
CA ASN A 10 -9.85 -26.46 -20.66
C ASN A 10 -9.16 -25.41 -21.57
N PRO A 11 -9.89 -24.46 -22.21
CA PRO A 11 -9.32 -23.53 -23.19
C PRO A 11 -8.57 -22.32 -22.59
N GLY A 12 -8.26 -22.32 -21.30
CA GLY A 12 -7.72 -21.15 -20.59
C GLY A 12 -6.20 -20.96 -20.59
N ASP A 13 -5.40 -21.93 -21.04
CA ASP A 13 -3.94 -21.89 -20.86
C ASP A 13 -3.19 -21.47 -22.15
N ARG A 14 -3.12 -20.14 -22.37
CA ARG A 14 -2.39 -19.53 -23.51
C ARG A 14 -1.10 -18.79 -23.11
N ARG A 15 -0.45 -19.14 -21.99
CA ARG A 15 0.81 -18.48 -21.58
C ARG A 15 1.97 -19.43 -21.26
N ALA A 16 1.97 -20.64 -21.82
CA ALA A 16 3.08 -21.60 -21.70
C ALA A 16 3.91 -21.77 -22.98
N TRP A 17 3.92 -20.78 -23.88
CA TRP A 17 4.71 -20.82 -25.12
C TRP A 17 5.46 -19.50 -25.25
N PHE A 18 6.69 -19.44 -24.73
CA PHE A 18 7.85 -18.83 -25.38
C PHE A 18 9.03 -18.81 -24.40
N ARG A 19 10.18 -19.29 -24.90
CA ARG A 19 11.54 -19.20 -24.32
C ARG A 19 12.00 -20.35 -23.41
N LEU A 20 11.90 -21.56 -23.94
CA LEU A 20 12.97 -22.56 -23.82
C LEU A 20 13.47 -22.83 -25.23
N SER A 21 14.70 -22.41 -25.51
CA SER A 21 15.62 -22.85 -26.58
C SER A 21 16.41 -21.65 -27.09
N SER A 22 17.66 -21.50 -26.62
CA SER A 22 18.77 -21.13 -27.50
C SER A 22 20.09 -20.92 -26.75
N PHE A 23 20.99 -21.88 -27.01
CA PHE A 23 22.43 -21.71 -27.18
C PHE A 23 23.34 -21.55 -25.95
N LEU A 24 23.87 -22.70 -25.53
CA LEU A 24 25.32 -22.94 -25.52
C LEU A 24 26.04 -22.15 -26.63
N MET A 25 26.88 -21.18 -26.27
CA MET A 25 28.13 -20.93 -26.97
C MET A 25 29.17 -20.37 -25.99
N SER A 26 30.23 -21.17 -25.83
CA SER A 26 31.57 -20.74 -25.48
C SER A 26 31.98 -19.47 -26.23
N GLY A 27 32.64 -18.54 -25.55
CA GLY A 27 33.15 -17.33 -26.20
C GLY A 27 33.98 -16.45 -25.29
N LEU A 28 35.22 -16.85 -25.09
CA LEU A 28 36.33 -16.05 -24.56
C LEU A 28 36.62 -14.87 -25.52
N LEU A 29 36.60 -13.62 -25.05
CA LEU A 29 37.28 -12.42 -25.64
C LEU A 29 37.10 -11.25 -24.65
N LEU A 30 38.14 -10.87 -23.88
CA LEU A 30 39.20 -9.90 -24.21
C LEU A 30 38.70 -8.49 -24.57
N ILE A 31 39.09 -7.55 -23.71
CA ILE A 31 39.54 -6.17 -23.98
C ILE A 31 38.54 -5.23 -24.64
N GLY A 32 38.24 -4.12 -23.95
CA GLY A 32 37.56 -2.98 -24.57
C GLY A 32 37.45 -1.77 -23.64
N SER A 33 38.58 -1.13 -23.33
CA SER A 33 38.59 0.26 -22.88
C SER A 33 37.98 1.13 -23.98
N GLY A 34 36.88 1.83 -23.67
CA GLY A 34 36.20 2.71 -24.62
C GLY A 34 35.65 3.95 -23.94
N CYS A 35 36.44 5.02 -23.93
CA CYS A 35 35.96 6.39 -23.74
C CYS A 35 34.94 6.72 -24.83
N SER A 36 33.78 7.30 -24.48
CA SER A 36 33.12 8.31 -25.34
C SER A 36 32.09 9.13 -24.58
N SER A 37 32.34 10.42 -24.67
CA SER A 37 31.75 11.66 -24.18
C SER A 37 30.21 11.85 -24.25
N PRO A 38 29.69 12.86 -23.53
CA PRO A 38 28.26 13.21 -23.48
C PRO A 38 27.86 14.14 -24.62
N PRO A 39 26.55 14.26 -24.92
CA PRO A 39 26.01 15.50 -25.47
C PRO A 39 25.21 16.26 -24.41
N ALA A 40 25.67 17.49 -24.15
CA ALA A 40 24.85 18.56 -23.64
C ALA A 40 23.72 18.86 -24.64
N VAL A 41 22.49 18.95 -24.16
CA VAL A 41 21.42 19.61 -24.90
C VAL A 41 20.61 20.48 -23.95
N THR A 42 20.98 21.74 -24.00
CA THR A 42 20.23 22.93 -23.61
C THR A 42 18.87 22.93 -24.30
N SER A 43 17.80 23.12 -23.55
CA SER A 43 16.54 23.66 -24.07
C SER A 43 15.83 24.40 -22.96
N ALA A 44 15.95 25.73 -23.03
CA ALA A 44 15.23 26.69 -22.22
C ALA A 44 13.76 26.67 -22.65
N SER A 45 12.84 26.44 -21.70
CA SER A 45 11.42 26.72 -21.90
C SER A 45 11.10 28.08 -21.32
N THR A 46 10.82 28.98 -22.25
CA THR A 46 10.36 30.35 -22.10
C THR A 46 9.18 30.45 -21.13
N VAL A 47 9.35 31.27 -20.11
CA VAL A 47 8.31 31.76 -19.21
C VAL A 47 7.35 32.63 -20.03
N SER A 48 6.08 32.20 -20.15
CA SER A 48 5.00 33.05 -20.65
C SER A 48 4.19 33.53 -19.46
N ALA A 49 4.49 34.75 -19.03
CA ALA A 49 3.75 35.48 -18.02
C ALA A 49 2.50 36.11 -18.65
N ALA A 50 1.33 35.70 -18.17
CA ALA A 50 0.08 36.41 -18.44
C ALA A 50 -0.17 37.45 -17.31
N PRO A 51 -0.43 38.72 -17.65
CA PRO A 51 -0.84 39.73 -16.68
C PRO A 51 -2.36 39.80 -16.55
N GLN A 52 -2.80 40.56 -15.56
CA GLN A 52 -4.15 41.07 -15.27
C GLN A 52 -4.97 40.29 -14.25
N ALA A 53 -5.75 40.92 -13.38
CA ALA A 53 -5.87 42.30 -12.89
C ALA A 53 -7.00 42.26 -11.85
N ALA A 54 -7.06 43.32 -11.03
CA ALA A 54 -8.27 43.84 -10.39
C ALA A 54 -8.79 43.16 -9.12
N ALA A 55 -8.42 43.82 -8.02
CA ALA A 55 -9.11 43.98 -6.75
C ALA A 55 -10.66 44.02 -6.81
N ALA A 56 -11.30 43.51 -5.73
CA ALA A 56 -12.36 44.16 -4.94
C ALA A 56 -12.64 43.32 -3.66
N PRO A 57 -13.49 43.74 -2.70
CA PRO A 57 -13.08 44.27 -1.40
C PRO A 57 -13.35 43.32 -0.21
N ALA A 58 -12.68 43.64 0.90
CA ALA A 58 -12.86 43.06 2.22
C ALA A 58 -14.33 43.06 2.66
N SER A 59 -14.81 41.88 3.06
CA SER A 59 -16.01 41.73 3.90
C SER A 59 -15.58 41.51 5.35
N PRO A 60 -16.08 42.29 6.32
CA PRO A 60 -15.73 42.14 7.72
C PRO A 60 -16.50 40.94 8.31
N SER A 61 -15.81 39.84 8.55
CA SER A 61 -16.37 38.72 9.32
C SER A 61 -16.37 39.07 10.80
N SER A 62 -17.57 39.30 11.34
CA SER A 62 -17.86 39.44 12.75
C SER A 62 -17.24 38.29 13.55
N HIS A 63 -16.34 38.63 14.48
CA HIS A 63 -15.86 37.72 15.51
C HIS A 63 -17.03 37.34 16.43
N VAL A 64 -17.65 36.18 16.17
CA VAL A 64 -18.48 35.49 17.16
C VAL A 64 -17.54 34.97 18.24
N SER A 65 -17.47 35.71 19.34
CA SER A 65 -16.84 35.26 20.59
C SER A 65 -17.69 34.13 21.16
N GLY A 66 -17.31 32.90 20.86
CA GLY A 66 -17.86 31.70 21.49
C GLY A 66 -17.35 31.57 22.94
N PRO A 67 -18.18 31.12 23.88
CA PRO A 67 -17.85 31.10 25.30
C PRO A 67 -16.67 30.15 25.60
N ALA A 68 -15.82 30.62 26.51
CA ALA A 68 -14.67 29.92 27.05
C ALA A 68 -15.04 28.49 27.46
N GLY A 69 -14.30 27.53 26.88
CA GLY A 69 -14.50 26.11 27.05
C GLY A 69 -14.44 25.69 28.52
N ALA A 70 -15.49 24.99 28.96
CA ALA A 70 -15.36 24.06 30.06
C ALA A 70 -14.35 22.99 29.62
N ALA A 71 -13.23 22.91 30.33
CA ALA A 71 -12.23 21.86 30.21
C ALA A 71 -12.92 20.51 30.43
N GLN A 72 -13.34 19.88 29.34
CA GLN A 72 -13.77 18.49 29.37
C GLN A 72 -12.50 17.69 29.61
N SER A 73 -12.39 17.20 30.84
CA SER A 73 -11.37 16.26 31.26
C SER A 73 -11.47 15.05 30.34
N GLU A 74 -10.63 15.02 29.31
CA GLU A 74 -10.45 13.92 28.38
C GLU A 74 -10.17 12.68 29.21
N ALA A 75 -11.18 11.81 29.36
CA ALA A 75 -11.02 10.55 30.04
C ALA A 75 -9.92 9.80 29.30
N ALA A 76 -8.78 9.59 29.97
CA ALA A 76 -7.62 8.96 29.38
C ALA A 76 -8.04 7.59 28.82
N VAL A 77 -8.18 7.52 27.50
CA VAL A 77 -8.47 6.26 26.80
C VAL A 77 -7.28 5.34 27.09
N PRO A 78 -7.50 4.13 27.63
CA PRO A 78 -6.41 3.25 27.98
C PRO A 78 -5.54 2.99 26.74
N GLU A 79 -4.26 3.30 26.86
CA GLU A 79 -3.29 3.14 25.78
C GLU A 79 -3.08 1.65 25.50
N LEU A 80 -3.44 1.21 24.29
CA LEU A 80 -3.22 -0.17 23.85
C LEU A 80 -1.72 -0.43 23.73
N LYS A 81 -1.22 -1.43 24.46
CA LYS A 81 0.17 -1.88 24.36
C LYS A 81 0.32 -2.81 23.16
N PHE A 82 1.35 -2.60 22.36
CA PHE A 82 1.71 -3.47 21.25
C PHE A 82 3.00 -4.20 21.54
N VAL A 83 3.05 -5.50 21.21
CA VAL A 83 4.22 -6.37 21.35
C VAL A 83 4.70 -6.85 19.98
N ALA A 84 5.97 -7.25 19.90
CA ALA A 84 6.55 -7.77 18.68
C ALA A 84 5.86 -9.09 18.25
N GLY A 85 5.46 -9.15 16.99
CA GLY A 85 4.88 -10.31 16.32
C GLY A 85 5.88 -11.01 15.39
N PRO A 86 5.39 -11.76 14.39
CA PRO A 86 6.25 -12.48 13.45
C PRO A 86 7.06 -11.52 12.58
N ALA A 87 8.16 -12.03 12.04
CA ALA A 87 8.91 -11.35 10.99
C ALA A 87 8.10 -11.29 9.69
N LEU A 88 8.38 -10.31 8.83
CA LEU A 88 7.71 -10.22 7.53
C LEU A 88 8.14 -11.30 6.54
N THR A 89 9.36 -11.82 6.72
CA THR A 89 9.94 -12.89 5.92
C THR A 89 10.20 -14.11 6.80
N PRO A 90 9.89 -15.34 6.34
CA PRO A 90 9.35 -15.67 5.01
C PRO A 90 7.85 -15.36 4.87
N VAL A 91 7.43 -14.98 3.66
CA VAL A 91 6.06 -14.50 3.40
C VAL A 91 5.00 -15.59 3.64
N SER A 92 5.33 -16.86 3.40
CA SER A 92 4.44 -18.00 3.65
C SER A 92 4.06 -18.13 5.13
N GLU A 93 5.03 -17.99 6.03
CA GLU A 93 4.82 -18.04 7.48
C GLU A 93 4.00 -16.84 7.94
N LEU A 94 4.33 -15.63 7.45
CA LEU A 94 3.55 -14.43 7.75
C LEU A 94 2.08 -14.59 7.33
N ARG A 95 1.83 -15.08 6.11
CA ARG A 95 0.47 -15.29 5.60
C ARG A 95 -0.31 -16.29 6.45
N SER A 96 0.34 -17.38 6.87
CA SER A 96 -0.29 -18.36 7.76
C SER A 96 -0.62 -17.75 9.12
N TRP A 97 0.32 -16.99 9.70
CA TRP A 97 0.13 -16.35 10.99
C TRP A 97 -1.02 -15.34 10.96
N LEU A 98 -1.07 -14.48 9.94
CA LEU A 98 -2.16 -13.52 9.73
C LEU A 98 -3.52 -14.22 9.60
N GLY A 99 -3.54 -15.38 8.92
CA GLY A 99 -4.74 -16.20 8.76
C GLY A 99 -5.33 -16.71 10.08
N SER A 100 -4.51 -16.88 11.12
CA SER A 100 -4.89 -17.32 12.47
C SER A 100 -5.23 -16.16 13.42
N HIS A 101 -4.91 -14.91 13.08
CA HIS A 101 -5.08 -13.73 13.95
C HIS A 101 -6.06 -12.71 13.37
N ARG A 102 -7.14 -13.17 12.73
CA ARG A 102 -8.09 -12.31 12.01
C ARG A 102 -8.81 -11.31 12.91
N ASP A 103 -9.14 -11.74 14.12
CA ASP A 103 -9.90 -10.96 15.10
C ASP A 103 -8.99 -10.19 16.07
N THR A 104 -7.68 -10.14 15.78
CA THR A 104 -6.69 -9.45 16.62
C THR A 104 -6.29 -8.13 15.98
N LEU A 105 -6.21 -7.07 16.79
CA LEU A 105 -5.73 -5.78 16.33
C LEU A 105 -4.20 -5.85 16.13
N ILE A 106 -3.76 -5.54 14.91
CA ILE A 106 -2.34 -5.63 14.52
C ILE A 106 -1.86 -4.34 13.86
N ARG A 107 -0.57 -4.06 13.97
CA ARG A 107 0.13 -3.02 13.22
C ARG A 107 1.06 -3.69 12.21
N ILE A 108 0.91 -3.33 10.95
CA ILE A 108 1.69 -3.88 9.85
C ILE A 108 2.31 -2.73 9.07
N PRO A 109 3.59 -2.82 8.69
CA PRO A 109 4.19 -1.83 7.80
C PRO A 109 3.70 -2.12 6.38
N MET A 110 3.09 -1.11 5.75
CA MET A 110 2.55 -1.24 4.40
C MET A 110 3.11 -0.15 3.50
N ALA A 111 3.58 -0.56 2.32
CA ALA A 111 3.81 0.34 1.21
C ALA A 111 2.48 0.57 0.49
N ILE A 112 2.15 1.84 0.29
CA ILE A 112 0.88 2.27 -0.29
C ILE A 112 1.19 3.22 -1.43
N GLU A 113 0.60 2.96 -2.59
CA GLU A 113 0.62 3.88 -3.72
C GLU A 113 -0.58 4.83 -3.63
N MET A 114 -0.34 6.13 -3.78
CA MET A 114 -1.35 7.18 -3.80
C MET A 114 -1.54 7.67 -5.24
N SER A 115 -2.79 7.67 -5.73
CA SER A 115 -3.13 8.13 -7.08
C SER A 115 -4.18 9.23 -7.03
N GLY A 116 -3.72 10.49 -7.01
CA GLY A 116 -4.61 11.65 -6.96
C GLY A 116 -5.43 11.68 -5.66
N PHE A 117 -6.74 11.46 -5.78
CA PHE A 117 -7.69 11.51 -4.66
C PHE A 117 -8.08 10.15 -4.10
N ASP A 118 -7.40 9.07 -4.51
CA ASP A 118 -7.70 7.70 -4.10
C ASP A 118 -6.44 6.95 -3.61
N VAL A 119 -6.68 5.91 -2.82
CA VAL A 119 -5.64 4.96 -2.39
C VAL A 119 -5.51 3.87 -3.44
N GLY A 120 -4.33 3.80 -4.05
CA GLY A 120 -3.98 2.79 -5.04
C GLY A 120 -3.61 1.45 -4.43
N PRO A 121 -2.82 0.63 -5.16
CA PRO A 121 -2.34 -0.66 -4.65
C PRO A 121 -1.56 -0.52 -3.34
N ALA A 122 -1.75 -1.48 -2.43
CA ALA A 122 -0.99 -1.60 -1.19
C ALA A 122 -0.41 -3.01 -1.03
N TRP A 123 0.75 -3.11 -0.37
CA TRP A 123 1.38 -4.38 -0.04
C TRP A 123 2.18 -4.28 1.26
N ILE A 124 2.37 -5.42 1.93
CA ILE A 124 3.19 -5.49 3.13
C ILE A 124 4.66 -5.36 2.74
N ALA A 125 5.32 -4.30 3.23
CA ALA A 125 6.72 -4.02 2.94
C ALA A 125 7.34 -3.05 3.96
N THR A 126 8.67 -3.08 4.04
CA THR A 126 9.47 -2.17 4.86
C THR A 126 9.99 -0.95 4.10
N THR A 127 9.92 -0.98 2.77
CA THR A 127 10.41 0.08 1.89
C THR A 127 9.37 0.41 0.82
N ALA A 128 9.48 1.60 0.23
CA ALA A 128 8.64 2.02 -0.89
C ALA A 128 9.09 1.42 -2.24
N ALA A 129 9.97 0.41 -2.23
CA ALA A 129 10.35 -0.28 -3.46
C ALA A 129 9.16 -1.03 -4.07
N ASP A 130 9.30 -1.42 -5.33
CA ASP A 130 8.28 -2.24 -5.99
C ASP A 130 8.08 -3.58 -5.26
N PRO A 131 6.85 -4.12 -5.27
CA PRO A 131 6.54 -5.36 -4.59
C PRO A 131 7.34 -6.52 -5.18
N ALA A 132 7.88 -7.38 -4.31
CA ALA A 132 8.42 -8.67 -4.71
C ALA A 132 7.31 -9.56 -5.32
N ALA A 133 7.70 -10.56 -6.12
CA ALA A 133 6.74 -11.44 -6.80
C ALA A 133 5.84 -12.24 -5.83
N ASP A 134 6.33 -12.50 -4.62
CA ASP A 134 5.61 -13.19 -3.55
C ASP A 134 4.97 -12.23 -2.53
N ALA A 135 5.02 -10.92 -2.75
CA ALA A 135 4.48 -9.92 -1.82
C ALA A 135 3.00 -10.16 -1.52
N ILE A 136 2.61 -9.88 -0.27
CA ILE A 136 1.20 -9.91 0.13
C ILE A 136 0.56 -8.59 -0.29
N HIS A 137 -0.16 -8.62 -1.40
CA HIS A 137 -1.00 -7.50 -1.83
C HIS A 137 -2.26 -7.39 -0.98
N VAL A 138 -2.64 -6.17 -0.64
CA VAL A 138 -3.71 -5.88 0.30
C VAL A 138 -4.72 -4.92 -0.34
N THR A 139 -6.00 -5.17 -0.11
CA THR A 139 -7.06 -4.19 -0.34
C THR A 139 -7.41 -3.55 1.00
N LEU A 140 -7.29 -2.22 1.09
CA LEU A 140 -7.53 -1.47 2.31
C LEU A 140 -9.01 -1.09 2.42
N ASP A 141 -9.69 -1.67 3.40
CA ASP A 141 -11.05 -1.28 3.79
C ASP A 141 -10.96 -0.13 4.79
N GLN A 142 -11.51 1.02 4.41
CA GLN A 142 -11.47 2.26 5.18
C GLN A 142 -12.78 2.52 5.94
N GLY A 143 -13.75 1.59 5.91
CA GLY A 143 -15.09 1.81 6.48
C GLY A 143 -15.09 2.11 7.99
N ALA A 144 -14.04 1.73 8.71
CA ALA A 144 -13.87 2.00 10.13
C ALA A 144 -13.15 3.33 10.43
N LEU A 145 -12.63 4.03 9.41
CA LEU A 145 -11.98 5.33 9.58
C LEU A 145 -13.04 6.44 9.57
N GLY A 146 -13.00 7.33 10.58
CA GLY A 146 -13.87 8.50 10.63
C GLY A 146 -13.48 9.63 9.66
N VAL A 147 -12.31 9.54 9.04
CA VAL A 147 -11.78 10.46 8.02
C VAL A 147 -11.14 9.66 6.89
N GLY A 148 -11.08 10.22 5.68
CA GLY A 148 -10.52 9.51 4.52
C GLY A 148 -9.06 9.12 4.72
N LEU A 149 -8.68 7.89 4.34
CA LEU A 149 -7.30 7.44 4.46
C LEU A 149 -6.34 8.30 3.63
N VAL A 150 -6.77 8.75 2.45
CA VAL A 150 -6.00 9.63 1.56
C VAL A 150 -5.58 10.92 2.27
N GLU A 151 -6.48 11.53 3.05
CA GLU A 151 -6.19 12.77 3.77
C GLU A 151 -5.13 12.55 4.86
N ARG A 152 -5.27 11.46 5.63
CA ARG A 152 -4.28 11.07 6.64
C ARG A 152 -2.92 10.76 6.03
N LEU A 153 -2.90 10.01 4.93
CA LEU A 153 -1.67 9.68 4.21
C LEU A 153 -1.05 10.92 3.58
N GLY A 154 -1.84 11.83 3.01
CA GLY A 154 -1.35 13.08 2.42
C GLY A 154 -0.69 14.02 3.45
N ALA A 155 -1.16 14.01 4.69
CA ALA A 155 -0.54 14.76 5.78
C ALA A 155 0.82 14.17 6.23
N LEU A 156 0.98 12.84 6.13
CA LEU A 156 2.19 12.14 6.57
C LEU A 156 3.23 11.99 5.45
N CYS A 157 2.78 11.74 4.23
CA CYS A 157 3.61 11.43 3.07
C CYS A 157 3.85 12.72 2.27
N GLN A 158 5.00 13.35 2.46
CA GLN A 158 5.37 14.66 1.88
C GLN A 158 5.61 14.68 0.34
N ALA A 159 4.98 13.78 -0.42
CA ALA A 159 5.24 13.43 -1.82
C ALA A 159 6.47 12.51 -1.99
N PRO A 160 6.21 11.20 -2.02
CA PRO A 160 6.13 10.50 -3.31
C PRO A 160 4.71 9.96 -3.58
N THR A 161 4.49 9.48 -4.81
CA THR A 161 3.32 8.63 -5.15
C THR A 161 3.24 7.36 -4.31
N ARG A 162 4.25 7.07 -3.49
CA ARG A 162 4.30 5.88 -2.65
C ARG A 162 4.97 6.19 -1.32
N CYS A 163 4.41 5.68 -0.22
CA CYS A 163 5.01 5.80 1.11
C CYS A 163 4.80 4.53 1.93
N VAL A 164 5.65 4.35 2.95
CA VAL A 164 5.56 3.22 3.89
C VAL A 164 5.09 3.74 5.23
N VAL A 165 3.96 3.21 5.69
CA VAL A 165 3.32 3.62 6.93
C VAL A 165 2.97 2.40 7.78
N TRP A 166 2.93 2.61 9.09
CA TRP A 166 2.34 1.68 10.03
C TRP A 166 0.82 1.83 9.98
N LEU A 167 0.15 0.82 9.45
CA LEU A 167 -1.31 0.73 9.52
C LEU A 167 -1.72 -0.18 10.66
N GLN A 168 -2.66 0.31 11.48
CA GLN A 168 -3.29 -0.45 12.54
C GLN A 168 -4.66 -0.92 12.07
N GLY A 169 -4.98 -2.20 12.24
CA GLY A 169 -6.20 -2.76 11.68
C GLY A 169 -6.43 -4.24 11.99
N TYR A 170 -7.38 -4.84 11.27
CA TYR A 170 -7.74 -6.25 11.36
C TYR A 170 -7.55 -6.96 10.03
N TRP A 171 -7.08 -8.21 10.08
CA TRP A 171 -6.83 -9.03 8.89
C TRP A 171 -8.07 -9.81 8.47
N LYS A 172 -8.50 -9.66 7.21
CA LYS A 172 -9.70 -10.34 6.67
C LYS A 172 -10.91 -10.21 7.60
N PRO A 173 -11.35 -8.99 7.94
CA PRO A 173 -12.56 -8.82 8.73
C PRO A 173 -13.71 -9.57 8.05
N THR A 174 -14.33 -10.50 8.77
CA THR A 174 -15.54 -11.15 8.23
C THR A 174 -16.68 -10.17 8.48
N LEU A 175 -17.04 -9.36 7.48
CA LEU A 175 -18.30 -8.63 7.54
C LEU A 175 -19.42 -9.67 7.54
N SER A 176 -19.96 -9.96 8.73
CA SER A 176 -21.09 -10.87 8.88
C SER A 176 -22.28 -10.32 8.08
N GLY A 177 -22.57 -10.92 6.92
CA GLY A 177 -23.73 -10.57 6.09
C GLY A 177 -23.46 -9.69 4.86
N GLY A 178 -22.20 -9.33 4.54
CA GLY A 178 -21.85 -8.71 3.26
C GLY A 178 -21.53 -9.75 2.18
N PRO A 179 -21.72 -9.45 0.88
CA PRO A 179 -21.14 -10.28 -0.17
C PRO A 179 -19.62 -10.35 0.06
N ASP A 180 -19.05 -11.55 -0.03
CA ASP A 180 -17.62 -11.75 0.14
C ASP A 180 -16.89 -10.92 -0.93
N PHE A 181 -16.29 -9.78 -0.55
CA PHE A 181 -15.54 -8.94 -1.49
C PHE A 181 -14.36 -9.71 -2.10
N ALA A 182 -13.99 -10.87 -1.54
CA ALA A 182 -13.05 -11.80 -2.15
C ALA A 182 -13.57 -12.47 -3.44
N ALA A 183 -14.87 -12.37 -3.76
CA ALA A 183 -15.48 -13.03 -4.91
C ALA A 183 -15.45 -12.19 -6.20
N LEU A 184 -15.10 -10.90 -6.15
CA LEU A 184 -14.84 -10.12 -7.35
C LEU A 184 -13.41 -10.40 -7.79
N GLU A 185 -13.24 -11.43 -8.61
CA GLU A 185 -11.97 -11.75 -9.28
C GLU A 185 -11.62 -10.63 -10.27
N LEU A 186 -11.01 -9.55 -9.75
CA LEU A 186 -10.40 -8.54 -10.58
C LEU A 186 -9.13 -9.11 -11.22
N PRO A 187 -8.85 -8.81 -12.51
CA PRO A 187 -7.61 -9.21 -13.14
C PRO A 187 -6.41 -8.61 -12.38
N GLY A 188 -5.54 -9.47 -11.86
CA GLY A 188 -4.36 -9.06 -11.10
C GLY A 188 -3.94 -10.07 -10.03
N PRO A 189 -2.91 -9.74 -9.21
CA PRO A 189 -2.55 -10.57 -8.06
C PRO A 189 -3.70 -10.60 -7.05
N LYS A 190 -3.91 -11.76 -6.41
CA LYS A 190 -4.88 -11.92 -5.34
C LYS A 190 -4.57 -10.92 -4.21
N ARG A 191 -5.55 -10.08 -3.89
CA ARG A 191 -5.46 -9.08 -2.81
C ARG A 191 -6.21 -9.58 -1.59
N GLU A 192 -5.59 -9.49 -0.44
CA GLU A 192 -6.21 -9.88 0.83
C GLU A 192 -6.82 -8.64 1.49
N PRO A 193 -8.07 -8.68 1.99
CA PRO A 193 -8.68 -7.51 2.63
C PRO A 193 -8.07 -7.23 4.01
N PHE A 194 -7.88 -5.94 4.32
CA PHE A 194 -7.42 -5.45 5.62
C PHE A 194 -8.25 -4.24 6.04
N SER A 195 -8.91 -4.33 7.21
CA SER A 195 -9.71 -3.21 7.76
C SER A 195 -8.79 -2.24 8.47
N VAL A 196 -8.66 -1.02 7.97
CA VAL A 196 -7.84 0.02 8.57
C VAL A 196 -8.63 0.68 9.70
N ARG A 197 -8.06 0.66 10.91
CA ARG A 197 -8.59 1.41 12.06
C ARG A 197 -7.84 2.71 12.30
N ASP A 198 -6.54 2.72 12.05
CA ASP A 198 -5.70 3.88 12.31
C ASP A 198 -4.44 3.91 11.45
N VAL A 199 -3.88 5.11 11.27
CA VAL A 199 -2.59 5.34 10.62
C VAL A 199 -1.64 5.84 11.70
N VAL A 200 -0.70 4.99 12.11
CA VAL A 200 0.15 5.27 13.28
C VAL A 200 1.26 6.26 12.93
N GLY A 201 1.82 6.17 11.72
CA GLY A 201 2.88 7.06 11.27
C GLY A 201 3.76 6.42 10.19
N LEU A 202 4.85 7.10 9.84
CA LEU A 202 5.86 6.58 8.92
C LEU A 202 6.63 5.42 9.57
N VAL A 203 7.04 4.46 8.75
CA VAL A 203 7.86 3.34 9.20
C VAL A 203 9.34 3.75 9.21
N ALA A 204 9.98 3.67 10.38
CA ALA A 204 11.44 3.76 10.49
C ALA A 204 12.08 2.44 10.00
N ALA A 205 13.28 2.53 9.40
CA ALA A 205 13.93 1.39 8.76
C ALA A 205 14.23 0.24 9.75
N GLU A 206 14.54 0.59 10.99
CA GLU A 206 14.84 -0.33 12.09
C GLU A 206 13.62 -1.11 12.62
N ASP A 207 12.43 -0.50 12.60
CA ASP A 207 11.23 -1.07 13.22
C ASP A 207 10.42 -1.96 12.27
N ALA A 208 10.69 -1.86 10.98
CA ALA A 208 9.86 -2.40 9.91
C ALA A 208 9.88 -3.94 9.80
N ALA A 209 10.82 -4.63 10.44
CA ALA A 209 11.09 -6.05 10.16
C ALA A 209 10.01 -7.02 10.67
N ARG A 210 9.06 -6.56 11.49
CA ARG A 210 8.08 -7.40 12.19
C ARG A 210 6.69 -6.78 12.22
N VAL A 211 5.65 -7.60 12.28
CA VAL A 211 4.31 -7.15 12.66
C VAL A 211 4.29 -6.80 14.15
N GLN A 212 3.43 -5.88 14.59
CA GLN A 212 3.14 -5.69 16.01
C GLN A 212 1.71 -6.13 16.31
N VAL A 213 1.48 -6.67 17.50
CA VAL A 213 0.21 -7.25 17.90
C VAL A 213 -0.24 -6.58 19.19
N ALA A 214 -1.52 -6.20 19.27
CA ALA A 214 -2.05 -5.67 20.51
C ALA A 214 -1.92 -6.73 21.61
N ALA A 215 -1.32 -6.37 22.74
CA ALA A 215 -1.32 -7.21 23.93
C ALA A 215 -2.76 -7.28 24.44
N VAL A 216 -3.29 -8.50 24.54
CA VAL A 216 -4.57 -8.72 25.21
C VAL A 216 -4.35 -8.42 26.70
N PRO A 217 -5.10 -7.48 27.29
CA PRO A 217 -4.94 -7.11 28.69
C PRO A 217 -5.29 -8.27 29.64
#